data_AF-A0A8T3NK64-F1
#
_entry.id   AF-A0A8T3NK64-F1
#
_cell.length_a   1.000
_cell.length_b   1.000
_cell.length_c   1.000
_cell.angle_alpha   90.00
_cell.angle_beta   90.00
_cell.angle_gamma   90.00
#
_symmetry.space_group_name_H-M   'P 1'
#
loop_
_entity.id
_entity.type
_entity.pdbx_description
1 polymer ?
#
loop_
_entity_poly.entity_id
_entity_poly.type
_entity_poly.pdbx_seq_one_letter_code
_entity_poly.pdbx_strand_id
1 'polypeptide(L)' 'MTGRCMSASHEAQASTRVMGPGIASGQAAGAAAALAVQAGCSPRTVDVTRVQAELEREGALL' A
#
# COMPACT_ATOMS: atom_id res chain seq x y z
N MET A 1 -6.85 2.17 -8.51
CA MET A 1 -5.65 2.31 -9.35
C MET A 1 -4.51 2.67 -8.43
N THR A 2 -3.56 1.76 -8.20
CA THR A 2 -2.45 1.99 -7.25
C THR A 2 -1.13 2.09 -8.03
N GLY A 3 -0.19 2.91 -7.55
CA GLY A 3 1.16 3.07 -8.13
C GLY A 3 1.34 4.22 -9.12
N ARG A 4 0.27 4.86 -9.60
CA ARG A 4 0.35 5.94 -10.61
C ARG A 4 0.67 7.34 -10.03
N CYS A 5 0.53 7.50 -8.71
CA CYS A 5 0.80 8.75 -7.98
C CYS A 5 1.95 8.61 -6.96
N MET A 6 2.88 7.68 -7.18
CA MET A 6 4.04 7.52 -6.29
C MET A 6 5.13 8.53 -6.67
N SER A 7 5.54 9.39 -5.73
CA SER A 7 6.74 10.20 -5.87
C SER A 7 7.95 9.36 -5.49
N ALA A 8 8.92 9.25 -6.38
CA ALA A 8 10.17 8.52 -6.17
C ALA A 8 11.33 9.34 -6.74
N SER A 9 12.52 9.24 -6.11
CA SER A 9 13.76 9.83 -6.63
C SER A 9 14.07 9.34 -8.04
N HIS A 10 14.87 10.08 -8.82
CA HIS A 10 15.13 9.78 -10.23
C HIS A 10 15.57 8.32 -10.47
N GLU A 11 16.40 7.77 -9.57
CA GLU A 11 16.85 6.37 -9.63
C GLU A 11 15.76 5.35 -9.25
N ALA A 12 14.92 5.68 -8.27
CA ALA A 12 13.84 4.81 -7.81
C ALA A 12 12.64 4.80 -8.77
N GLN A 13 12.52 5.80 -9.66
CA GLN A 13 11.43 5.92 -10.63
C GLN A 13 11.46 4.85 -11.73
N ALA A 14 12.60 4.19 -11.93
CA ALA A 14 12.71 2.99 -12.77
C ALA A 14 12.18 1.74 -12.03
N SER A 15 12.43 1.65 -10.72
CA SER A 15 12.05 0.51 -9.87
C SER A 15 10.55 0.47 -9.57
N THR A 16 9.89 1.63 -9.38
CA THR A 16 8.44 1.72 -9.11
C THR A 16 7.55 1.13 -10.22
N ARG A 17 8.08 0.89 -11.42
CA ARG A 17 7.36 0.29 -12.56
C ARG A 17 7.53 -1.23 -12.65
N VAL A 18 8.37 -1.82 -11.82
CA VAL A 18 8.59 -3.26 -11.74
C VAL A 18 7.39 -3.91 -11.06
N MET A 19 7.08 -5.17 -11.40
CA MET A 19 5.92 -5.88 -10.86
C MET A 19 5.92 -5.94 -9.33
N GLY A 20 7.08 -6.10 -8.69
CA GLY A 20 7.20 -6.18 -7.23
C GLY A 20 6.57 -4.98 -6.50
N PRO A 21 7.04 -3.74 -6.75
CA PRO A 21 6.43 -2.54 -6.18
C PRO A 21 4.95 -2.34 -6.54
N GLY A 22 4.54 -2.74 -7.75
CA GLY A 22 3.14 -2.70 -8.17
C GLY A 22 2.24 -3.62 -7.33
N ILE A 23 2.70 -4.86 -7.09
CA ILE A 23 2.02 -5.85 -6.25
C ILE A 23 1.97 -5.38 -4.79
N ALA A 24 3.10 -4.92 -4.24
CA ALA A 24 3.18 -4.41 -2.88
C ALA A 24 2.22 -3.23 -2.65
N SER A 25 2.19 -2.29 -3.61
CA SER A 25 1.25 -1.17 -3.58
C SER A 25 -0.20 -1.64 -3.66
N GLY A 26 -0.49 -2.60 -4.56
CA GLY A 26 -1.83 -3.19 -4.70
C GLY A 26 -2.32 -3.85 -3.42
N GLN A 27 -1.47 -4.63 -2.76
CA GLN A 27 -1.77 -5.24 -1.46
C GLN A 27 -2.02 -4.20 -0.38
N ALA A 28 -1.15 -3.19 -0.25
CA ALA A 28 -1.33 -2.12 0.72
C ALA A 28 -2.66 -1.38 0.55
N ALA A 29 -3.04 -1.10 -0.70
CA ALA A 29 -4.32 -0.47 -1.01
C ALA A 29 -5.52 -1.38 -0.69
N GLY A 30 -5.41 -2.69 -0.93
CA GLY A 30 -6.43 -3.67 -0.58
C GLY A 30 -6.64 -3.79 0.94
N ALA A 31 -5.55 -3.94 1.69
CA ALA A 31 -5.56 -3.97 3.16
C ALA A 31 -6.15 -2.68 3.74
N ALA A 32 -5.75 -1.52 3.22
CA ALA A 32 -6.31 -0.24 3.63
C ALA A 32 -7.82 -0.14 3.34
N ALA A 33 -8.28 -0.60 2.18
CA ALA A 33 -9.70 -0.59 1.84
C ALA A 33 -10.52 -1.52 2.77
N ALA A 34 -10.01 -2.72 3.06
CA ALA A 34 -10.64 -3.66 3.99
C ALA A 34 -10.74 -3.06 5.40
N LEU A 35 -9.67 -2.43 5.89
CA LEU A 35 -9.65 -1.76 7.19
C LEU A 35 -10.59 -0.55 7.24
N ALA A 36 -10.69 0.25 6.17
CA ALA A 36 -11.64 1.37 6.08
C ALA A 36 -13.09 0.89 6.22
N VAL A 37 -13.46 -0.16 5.49
CA VAL A 37 -14.82 -0.73 5.54
C VAL A 37 -15.12 -1.29 6.93
N GLN A 38 -14.18 -2.02 7.53
CA GLN A 38 -14.36 -2.58 8.89
C GLN A 38 -14.47 -1.49 9.97
N ALA A 39 -13.69 -0.41 9.85
CA ALA A 39 -13.71 0.70 10.80
C ALA A 39 -14.82 1.73 10.53
N GLY A 40 -15.56 1.60 9.42
CA GLY A 40 -16.54 2.60 8.99
C GLY A 40 -15.94 3.98 8.71
N CYS A 41 -14.64 4.04 8.36
CA CYS A 41 -13.91 5.30 8.18
C CYS A 41 -13.57 5.54 6.70
N SER A 42 -13.22 6.79 6.38
CA SER A 42 -12.74 7.12 5.03
C SER A 42 -11.40 6.42 4.77
N PRO A 43 -11.11 5.96 3.53
CA PRO A 43 -9.79 5.42 3.19
C PRO A 43 -8.62 6.35 3.55
N ARG A 44 -8.84 7.67 3.58
CA ARG A 44 -7.81 8.66 4.00
C ARG A 44 -7.55 8.69 5.50
N THR A 45 -8.49 8.20 6.30
CA THR A 45 -8.41 8.16 7.76
C THR A 45 -8.08 6.77 8.29
N VAL A 46 -7.78 5.82 7.39
CA VAL A 46 -7.31 4.49 7.79
C VAL A 46 -5.96 4.63 8.48
N ASP A 47 -5.84 3.97 9.61
CA ASP A 47 -4.61 3.91 10.38
C ASP A 47 -3.54 3.15 9.60
N VAL A 48 -2.50 3.86 9.19
CA VAL A 48 -1.36 3.32 8.43
C VAL A 48 -0.62 2.25 9.23
N THR A 49 -0.51 2.38 10.55
CA THR A 49 0.15 1.34 11.37
C THR A 49 -0.61 0.03 11.34
N ARG A 50 -1.95 0.06 11.25
CA ARG A 50 -2.75 -1.16 11.09
C ARG A 50 -2.58 -1.78 9.70
N VAL A 51 -2.44 -0.95 8.67
CA VAL A 51 -2.15 -1.42 7.30
C VAL A 51 -0.79 -2.10 7.25
N GLN A 52 0.24 -1.49 7.86
CA GLN A 52 1.58 -2.06 7.92
C GLN A 52 1.61 -3.38 8.70
N ALA A 53 0.96 -3.44 9.87
CA ALA A 53 0.86 -4.67 10.65
C ALA A 53 0.14 -5.79 9.88
N GLU A 54 -0.91 -5.46 9.12
CA GLU A 54 -1.61 -6.43 8.28
C GLU A 54 -0.72 -6.94 7.14
N LEU A 55 0.04 -6.05 6.50
CA LEU A 55 1.00 -6.41 5.45
C LEU A 55 2.13 -7.29 5.98
N GLU A 56 2.70 -6.96 7.15
CA GLU A 56 3.71 -7.80 7.82
C GLU A 56 3.14 -9.18 8.18
N ARG A 57 1.88 -9.24 8.66
CA ARG A 57 1.18 -10.49 8.95
C ARG A 57 0.99 -11.35 7.70
N GLU A 58 0.78 -10.74 6.54
CA GLU A 58 0.71 -11.43 5.24
C GLU A 58 2.09 -11.78 4.65
N GLY A 59 3.18 -11.39 5.33
CA GLY A 59 4.55 -11.70 4.92
C GLY A 59 5.17 -10.68 3.97
N ALA A 60 4.61 -9.47 3.89
CA ALA A 60 5.23 -8.38 3.16
C ALA A 60 6.56 -7.98 3.80
N LEU A 61 7.60 -7.84 2.98
CA LEU A 61 8.87 -7.23 3.36
C LEU A 61 8.73 -5.71 3.24
N LEU A 62 8.78 -5.00 4.37
CA LEU A 62 8.79 -3.53 4.44
C LEU A 62 10.22 -2.98 4.36
#